data_AF-A0A1H7Y4R2-F1
#
_entry.id   AF-A0A1H7Y4R2-F1
#
_cell.length_a   1.000
_cell.length_b   1.000
_cell.length_c   1.000
_cell.angle_alpha   90.00
_cell.angle_beta   90.00
_cell.angle_gamma   90.00
#
_symmetry.space_group_name_H-M   'P 1'
#
loop_
_entity.id
_entity.type
_entity.pdbx_description
1 polymer ?
#
loop_
_entity_poly.entity_id
_entity_poly.type
_entity_poly.pdbx_seq_one_letter_code
_entity_poly.pdbx_strand_id
1 'polypeptide(L)'
;LCRCLNIPARYCTGYLGDVGTAPPFGPMDFAGWFEAFLGDRWYTFDARNNVPRIGRVLIAQGRDASDVALSCTFGPDKLDGFKVWCDEIQ
;
A
#
# COMPACT_ATOMS: atom_id res chain seq x y z
N LEU A 1 4.32 -12.27 -10.18
CA LEU A 1 4.57 -13.71 -9.92
C LEU A 1 3.28 -14.48 -9.67
N CYS A 2 2.44 -14.13 -8.68
CA CYS A 2 1.19 -14.85 -8.39
C CYS A 2 0.31 -15.12 -9.62
N ARG A 3 0.02 -14.09 -10.42
CA ARG A 3 -0.80 -14.24 -11.63
C ARG A 3 -0.20 -15.20 -12.67
N CYS A 4 1.12 -15.33 -12.74
CA CYS A 4 1.80 -16.30 -13.62
C CYS A 4 1.61 -17.76 -13.16
N LEU A 5 1.24 -17.95 -11.89
CA LEU A 5 0.94 -19.25 -11.28
C LEU A 5 -0.57 -19.47 -11.15
N ASN A 6 -1.39 -18.71 -11.88
CA ASN A 6 -2.86 -18.76 -11.82
C ASN A 6 -3.45 -18.42 -10.43
N ILE A 7 -2.71 -17.67 -9.60
CA ILE A 7 -3.20 -17.17 -8.32
C ILE A 7 -3.74 -15.74 -8.54
N PRO A 8 -5.04 -15.47 -8.28
CA PRO A 8 -5.58 -14.13 -8.37
C PRO A 8 -4.85 -13.21 -7.39
N ALA A 9 -4.39 -12.07 -7.88
CA ALA A 9 -3.70 -11.06 -7.07
C ALA A 9 -4.14 -9.66 -7.50
N ARG A 10 -4.14 -8.71 -6.57
CA ARG A 10 -4.45 -7.29 -6.78
C ARG A 10 -3.46 -6.39 -6.06
N TYR A 11 -3.18 -5.23 -6.65
CA TYR A 11 -2.35 -4.19 -6.07
C TYR A 11 -3.19 -3.35 -5.10
N CYS A 12 -2.59 -2.94 -3.99
CA CYS A 12 -3.21 -2.11 -2.97
C CYS A 12 -2.33 -0.90 -2.70
N THR A 13 -2.94 0.27 -2.56
CA THR A 13 -2.28 1.48 -2.07
C THR A 13 -2.97 1.95 -0.80
N GLY A 14 -2.19 2.50 0.13
CA GLY A 14 -2.73 3.05 1.37
C GLY A 14 -1.67 3.59 2.31
N TYR A 15 -2.10 3.93 3.53
CA TYR A 15 -1.18 4.29 4.59
C TYR A 15 -0.62 3.02 5.25
N LEU A 16 0.66 3.09 5.61
CA LEU A 16 1.30 2.13 6.50
C LEU A 16 1.92 2.91 7.66
N GLY A 17 1.16 3.07 8.73
CA GLY A 17 1.63 3.73 9.95
C GLY A 17 2.64 2.87 10.72
N ASP A 18 3.34 3.50 11.66
CA ASP A 18 4.31 2.86 12.54
C ASP A 18 3.70 2.26 13.81
N VAL A 19 2.36 2.17 13.85
CA VAL A 19 1.60 1.55 14.94
C VAL A 19 2.07 0.12 15.16
N GLY A 20 2.49 -0.16 16.40
CA GLY A 20 3.02 -1.46 16.80
C GLY A 20 4.43 -1.77 16.29
N THR A 21 5.19 -0.78 15.80
CA THR A 21 6.61 -0.94 15.43
C THR A 21 7.54 -0.27 16.42
N ALA A 22 8.77 -0.79 16.55
CA ALA A 22 9.80 -0.18 17.36
C ALA A 22 10.45 1.02 16.64
N PRO A 23 10.75 2.11 17.36
CA PRO A 23 11.51 3.23 16.81
C PRO A 23 12.96 2.81 16.46
N PRO A 24 13.67 3.59 15.60
CA PRO A 24 13.25 4.86 15.01
C PRO A 24 12.30 4.69 13.82
N PHE A 25 11.38 5.65 13.67
CA PHE A 25 10.46 5.71 12.53
C PHE A 25 11.14 6.42 11.34
N GLY A 26 10.92 5.88 10.15
CA GLY A 26 11.38 6.51 8.91
C GLY A 26 10.48 7.68 8.51
N PRO A 27 10.86 8.44 7.46
CA PRO A 27 9.94 9.39 6.84
C PRO A 27 8.72 8.64 6.29
N MET A 28 7.53 9.19 6.54
CA MET A 28 6.26 8.57 6.14
C MET A 28 5.98 8.79 4.65
N ASP A 29 5.39 7.78 4.02
CA ASP A 29 4.94 7.78 2.63
C ASP A 29 3.70 6.87 2.48
N PHE A 30 3.00 6.94 1.35
CA PHE A 30 2.06 5.89 1.00
C PHE A 30 2.80 4.58 0.75
N ALA A 31 2.17 3.48 1.12
CA ALA A 31 2.68 2.14 0.90
C ALA A 31 1.92 1.45 -0.22
N GLY A 32 2.67 0.77 -1.07
CA GLY A 32 2.15 -0.23 -1.99
C GLY A 32 2.36 -1.63 -1.42
N TRP A 33 1.31 -2.45 -1.43
CA TRP A 33 1.39 -3.88 -1.17
C TRP A 33 0.49 -4.63 -2.15
N PHE A 34 0.44 -5.96 -2.04
CA PHE A 34 -0.50 -6.74 -2.84
C PHE A 34 -1.31 -7.67 -1.96
N GLU A 35 -2.45 -8.08 -2.48
CA GLU A 35 -3.25 -9.14 -1.89
C GLU A 35 -3.37 -10.28 -2.90
N ALA A 36 -3.35 -11.52 -2.41
CA ALA A 36 -3.66 -12.70 -3.20
C ALA A 36 -4.90 -13.39 -2.64
N PHE A 37 -5.78 -13.84 -3.53
CA PHE A 37 -6.96 -14.60 -3.14
C PHE A 37 -6.58 -16.06 -2.94
N LEU A 38 -6.66 -16.54 -1.69
CA LEU A 38 -6.26 -17.90 -1.31
C LEU A 38 -7.42 -18.54 -0.54
N GLY A 39 -8.00 -19.61 -1.09
CA GLY A 39 -9.16 -20.27 -0.49
C GLY A 39 -10.42 -19.41 -0.62
N ASP A 40 -10.77 -18.69 0.45
CA ASP A 40 -12.04 -17.97 0.61
C ASP A 40 -11.90 -16.45 0.73
N ARG A 41 -10.66 -15.93 0.80
CA ARG A 41 -10.43 -14.51 1.04
C ARG A 41 -9.14 -13.98 0.42
N TRP A 42 -9.04 -12.66 0.43
CA TRP A 42 -7.82 -11.92 0.12
C TRP A 42 -6.87 -11.93 1.32
N TYR A 43 -5.63 -12.33 1.09
CA TYR A 43 -4.54 -12.29 2.06
C TYR A 43 -3.53 -11.22 1.68
N THR A 44 -3.11 -10.42 2.65
CA THR A 44 -2.15 -9.32 2.47
C THR A 44 -0.72 -9.83 2.45
N PHE A 45 0.04 -9.38 1.46
CA PHE A 45 1.47 -9.64 1.30
C PHE A 45 2.21 -8.34 1.04
N ASP A 46 3.27 -8.12 1.79
CA ASP A 46 4.12 -6.95 1.69
C ASP A 46 5.57 -7.41 1.63
N ALA A 47 6.07 -7.58 0.40
CA ALA A 47 7.43 -8.05 0.18
C ALA A 47 8.51 -7.01 0.56
N ARG A 48 8.14 -5.73 0.70
CA ARG A 48 9.07 -4.67 1.11
C ARG A 48 9.44 -4.84 2.59
N ASN A 49 8.43 -4.98 3.44
CA ASN A 49 8.64 -5.07 4.88
C ASN A 49 8.78 -6.50 5.38
N ASN A 50 8.11 -7.46 4.71
CA ASN A 50 8.12 -8.89 5.01
C ASN A 50 7.88 -9.26 6.49
N VAL A 51 7.14 -8.40 7.20
CA VAL A 51 6.71 -8.59 8.58
C VAL A 51 5.24 -8.20 8.71
N PRO A 52 4.45 -8.87 9.57
CA PRO A 52 3.09 -8.44 9.87
C PRO A 52 3.07 -6.99 10.37
N ARG A 53 2.14 -6.19 9.85
CA ARG A 53 1.92 -4.79 10.27
C ARG A 53 0.43 -4.57 10.48
N ILE A 54 0.07 -4.02 11.63
CA ILE A 54 -1.32 -3.80 12.04
C ILE A 54 -1.85 -2.43 11.61
N GLY A 55 -0.99 -1.43 11.42
CA GLY A 55 -1.35 -0.06 11.06
C GLY A 55 -1.63 0.20 9.57
N ARG A 56 -2.17 -0.78 8.83
CA ARG A 56 -2.52 -0.58 7.41
C ARG A 56 -3.89 0.07 7.29
N VAL A 57 -3.96 1.20 6.59
CA VAL A 57 -5.22 1.84 6.21
C VAL A 57 -5.30 1.83 4.70
N LEU A 58 -6.15 0.94 4.18
CA LEU A 58 -6.35 0.75 2.74
C LEU A 58 -7.02 1.99 2.12
N ILE A 59 -6.46 2.52 1.03
CA ILE A 59 -7.07 3.59 0.24
C ILE A 59 -7.77 2.99 -0.98
N ALA A 60 -7.05 2.20 -1.80
CA ALA A 60 -7.60 1.66 -3.04
C ALA A 60 -6.96 0.33 -3.45
N GLN A 61 -7.68 -0.43 -4.27
CA GLN A 61 -7.27 -1.73 -4.81
C GLN A 61 -7.57 -1.83 -6.30
N GLY A 62 -6.64 -2.39 -7.08
CA GLY A 62 -6.76 -2.50 -8.54
C GLY A 62 -5.86 -3.56 -9.13
N ARG A 63 -5.81 -3.68 -10.47
CA ARG A 63 -4.92 -4.65 -11.13
C ARG A 63 -3.45 -4.26 -10.92
N ASP A 64 -3.14 -2.99 -10.93
CA ASP A 64 -1.82 -2.42 -10.67
C ASP A 64 -1.96 -0.91 -10.37
N ALA A 65 -0.84 -0.20 -10.34
CA ALA A 65 -0.81 1.24 -10.05
C ALA A 65 -1.57 2.10 -11.08
N SER A 66 -1.86 1.60 -12.29
CA SER A 66 -2.65 2.35 -13.27
C SER A 66 -4.12 2.46 -12.87
N ASP A 67 -4.66 1.48 -12.16
CA ASP A 67 -6.04 1.52 -11.66
C ASP A 67 -6.17 2.33 -10.35
N VAL A 68 -5.07 2.56 -9.63
CA VAL A 68 -5.06 3.17 -8.29
C VAL A 68 -3.92 4.18 -8.09
N ALA A 69 -3.67 4.99 -9.11
CA ALA A 69 -2.66 6.03 -9.03
C ALA A 69 -3.00 7.06 -7.94
N LEU A 70 -1.98 7.57 -7.26
CA LEU A 70 -2.13 8.64 -6.29
C LEU A 70 -2.58 9.96 -6.94
N SER A 71 -2.01 10.27 -8.11
CA SER A 71 -2.37 11.43 -8.91
C SER A 71 -2.26 11.05 -10.39
N CYS A 72 -3.25 11.48 -11.18
CA CYS A 72 -3.26 11.36 -12.63
C CYS A 72 -3.37 12.75 -13.23
N THR A 73 -2.33 13.18 -13.96
CA THR A 73 -2.28 14.52 -14.58
C THR A 73 -2.41 14.42 -16.09
N PHE A 74 -3.11 15.38 -16.69
CA PHE A 74 -3.33 15.47 -18.13
C PHE A 74 -2.92 16.87 -18.60
N GLY A 75 -1.65 17.02 -18.98
CA GLY A 75 -1.01 18.31 -19.27
C GLY A 75 0.20 18.56 -18.36
N PRO A 76 0.93 19.68 -18.55
CA PRO A 76 2.07 20.02 -17.70
C PRO A 76 1.65 20.25 -16.26
N ASP A 77 2.24 19.50 -15.34
CA ASP A 77 2.06 19.64 -13.90
C ASP A 77 3.41 19.48 -13.19
N LYS A 78 3.58 20.15 -12.05
CA LYS A 78 4.77 20.02 -11.21
C LYS A 78 4.34 19.91 -9.74
N LEU A 79 4.60 18.75 -9.16
CA LEU A 79 4.46 18.54 -7.72
C LEU A 79 5.43 19.45 -6.96
N ASP A 80 4.90 20.40 -6.19
CA ASP A 80 5.68 21.36 -5.40
C ASP A 80 5.96 20.87 -3.97
N GLY A 81 5.03 20.09 -3.41
CA GLY A 81 5.16 19.55 -2.06
C GLY A 81 4.38 18.26 -1.88
N PHE A 82 4.94 17.37 -1.06
CA PHE A 82 4.34 16.09 -0.76
C PHE A 82 4.63 15.69 0.68
N LYS A 83 3.56 15.46 1.45
CA LYS A 83 3.65 15.10 2.87
C LYS A 83 2.59 14.08 3.21
N VAL A 84 3.00 12.97 3.81
CA VAL A 84 2.14 11.91 4.32
C VAL A 84 2.32 11.82 5.83
N TRP A 85 1.25 11.55 6.56
CA TRP A 85 1.28 11.27 8.00
C TRP A 85 0.19 10.23 8.32
N CYS A 86 0.42 9.44 9.36
CA CYS A 86 -0.51 8.43 9.85
C CYS A 86 -0.26 8.23 11.34
N ASP A 87 -1.12 8.81 12.17
CA ASP A 87 -0.99 8.79 13.62
C ASP A 87 -1.98 7.80 14.24
N GLU A 88 -1.60 7.19 15.36
CA GLU A 88 -2.52 6.45 16.21
C GLU A 88 -3.39 7.44 17.01
N ILE A 89 -4.70 7.23 17.03
CA ILE A 89 -5.64 8.07 17.81
C ILE A 89 -5.99 7.34 19.12
N GLN A 90 -6.01 8.10 20.22
CA GLN A 90 -6.39 7.63 21.56
C GLN A 90 -7.89 7.69 21.80
#